data_AF-A0A528EGG9-F1
#
_entry.id   AF-A0A528EGG9-F1
#
_cell.length_a   1.000
_cell.length_b   1.000
_cell.length_c   1.000
_cell.angle_alpha   90.00
_cell.angle_beta   90.00
_cell.angle_gamma   90.00
#
_symmetry.space_group_name_H-M   'P 1'
#
loop_
_entity.id
_entity.type
_entity.pdbx_description
1 polymer ?
#
loop_
_entity_poly.entity_id
_entity_poly.type
_entity_poly.pdbx_seq_one_letter_code
_entity_poly.pdbx_strand_id
1 'polypeptide(L)'
;MGRRIVLAMLAFALILVLAFALGPRVQVDTTVRFDSSLIGDDPQAYLARREAAVPDIRDGLEKEIIWANPMIHARTPLSIVYVHGFSASKGEVRPLPDEVADQLDANLFYTRLTGHGQGGAAMADGSVNAWIND
;
A
#
# COMPACT_ATOMS: atom_id res chain seq x y z
N MET A 1 -21.39 43.92 -28.70
CA MET A 1 -20.64 42.64 -28.79
C MET A 1 -19.96 42.27 -27.46
N GLY A 2 -19.13 43.15 -26.87
CA GLY A 2 -18.31 42.83 -25.68
C GLY A 2 -19.05 42.33 -24.43
N ARG A 3 -20.20 42.92 -24.05
CA ARG A 3 -20.96 42.50 -22.85
C ARG A 3 -21.38 41.02 -22.90
N ARG A 4 -21.78 40.51 -24.07
CA ARG A 4 -22.20 39.10 -24.22
C ARG A 4 -21.02 38.14 -24.09
N ILE A 5 -19.86 38.53 -24.60
CA ILE A 5 -18.62 37.75 -24.49
C ILE A 5 -18.17 37.68 -23.02
N VAL A 6 -18.18 38.81 -22.31
CA VAL A 6 -17.83 38.86 -20.88
C VAL A 6 -18.77 37.98 -20.05
N LEU A 7 -20.08 38.05 -20.28
CA LEU A 7 -21.05 37.21 -19.58
C LEU A 7 -20.84 35.71 -19.87
N ALA A 8 -20.54 35.35 -21.12
CA ALA A 8 -20.24 33.97 -21.48
C ALA A 8 -18.97 33.45 -20.78
N MET A 9 -17.91 34.25 -20.71
CA MET A 9 -16.68 33.90 -20.00
C MET A 9 -16.92 33.74 -18.50
N LEU A 10 -17.69 34.63 -17.88
CA LEU A 10 -18.04 34.53 -16.46
C LEU A 10 -18.89 33.29 -16.16
N ALA A 11 -19.86 32.98 -17.02
CA ALA A 11 -20.67 31.77 -16.89
C ALA A 11 -19.80 30.50 -17.00
N PHE A 12 -18.87 30.46 -17.96
CA PHE A 12 -17.94 29.34 -18.10
C PHE A 12 -17.02 29.20 -16.89
N ALA A 13 -16.44 30.30 -16.39
CA ALA A 13 -15.63 30.29 -15.19
C ALA A 13 -16.42 29.79 -13.96
N LEU A 14 -17.67 30.23 -13.80
CA LEU A 14 -18.54 29.76 -12.73
C LEU A 14 -18.82 28.25 -12.84
N ILE A 15 -19.04 27.73 -14.06
CA ILE A 15 -19.22 26.29 -14.29
C ILE A 15 -17.95 25.52 -13.88
N LEU A 16 -16.76 26.00 -14.23
CA LEU A 16 -15.50 25.37 -13.81
C LEU A 16 -15.33 25.38 -12.29
N VAL A 17 -15.65 26.49 -11.62
CA VAL A 17 -15.58 26.59 -10.16
C VAL A 17 -16.57 25.62 -9.51
N LEU A 18 -17.79 25.54 -10.00
CA LEU A 18 -18.81 24.61 -9.49
C LEU A 18 -18.38 23.15 -9.73
N ALA A 19 -17.87 22.84 -10.91
CA ALA A 19 -17.37 21.50 -11.23
C ALA A 19 -16.19 21.09 -10.33
N PHE A 20 -15.28 22.02 -10.02
CA PHE A 20 -14.18 21.77 -9.09
C PHE A 20 -14.65 21.63 -7.64
N ALA A 21 -15.57 22.50 -7.20
CA ALA A 21 -16.03 22.54 -5.80
C ALA A 21 -16.93 21.33 -5.44
N LEU A 22 -17.79 20.94 -6.38
CA LEU A 22 -18.80 19.88 -6.23
C LEU A 22 -18.39 18.56 -6.90
N GLY A 23 -17.23 18.55 -7.55
CA GLY A 23 -16.69 17.35 -8.19
C GLY A 23 -16.44 16.22 -7.18
N PRO A 24 -16.37 14.97 -7.67
CA PRO A 24 -16.08 13.82 -6.82
C PRO A 24 -14.72 14.00 -6.13
N ARG A 25 -14.67 13.67 -4.84
CA ARG A 25 -13.43 13.55 -4.08
C ARG A 25 -13.21 12.10 -3.69
N VAL A 26 -11.95 11.69 -3.65
CA VAL A 26 -11.56 10.40 -3.08
C VAL A 26 -11.99 10.38 -1.62
N GLN A 27 -12.72 9.35 -1.22
CA GLN A 27 -13.02 9.14 0.20
C GLN A 27 -11.74 8.68 0.90
N VAL A 28 -11.34 9.43 1.93
CA VAL A 28 -10.13 9.17 2.71
C VAL A 28 -10.57 8.65 4.08
N ASP A 29 -10.93 7.37 4.16
CA ASP A 29 -11.19 6.69 5.43
C ASP A 29 -9.89 6.07 5.94
N THR A 30 -9.29 6.68 6.96
CA THR A 30 -8.05 6.23 7.59
C THR A 30 -8.27 5.42 8.87
N THR A 31 -9.49 4.96 9.12
CA THR A 31 -9.80 4.14 10.30
C THR A 31 -9.07 2.80 10.21
N VAL A 32 -8.19 2.55 11.19
CA VAL A 32 -7.50 1.27 11.38
C VAL A 32 -8.42 0.32 12.13
N ARG A 33 -8.62 -0.88 11.58
CA ARG A 33 -9.47 -1.95 12.12
C ARG A 33 -8.68 -3.22 12.47
N PHE A 34 -7.35 -3.16 12.38
CA PHE A 34 -6.47 -4.28 12.65
C PHE A 34 -6.37 -4.59 14.14
N ASP A 35 -6.60 -5.86 14.50
CA ASP A 35 -6.34 -6.40 15.83
C ASP A 35 -4.99 -7.14 15.84
N SER A 36 -4.00 -6.57 16.52
CA SER A 36 -2.64 -7.13 16.57
C SER A 36 -2.55 -8.44 17.33
N SER A 37 -3.54 -8.77 18.17
CA SER A 37 -3.58 -10.06 18.87
C SER A 37 -3.74 -11.25 17.92
N LEU A 38 -4.23 -11.01 16.68
CA LEU A 38 -4.40 -12.04 15.65
C LEU A 38 -3.09 -12.61 15.11
N ILE A 39 -1.98 -11.89 15.27
CA ILE A 39 -0.65 -12.36 14.83
C ILE A 39 -0.22 -13.58 15.66
N GLY A 40 -0.52 -13.57 16.97
CA GLY A 40 -0.03 -14.57 17.91
C GLY A 40 1.50 -14.58 18.04
N ASP A 41 2.04 -15.72 18.47
CA ASP A 41 3.48 -15.89 18.76
C ASP A 41 4.31 -16.26 17.51
N ASP A 42 3.67 -16.59 16.39
CA ASP A 42 4.32 -16.96 15.13
C ASP A 42 3.86 -16.06 13.98
N PRO A 43 4.53 -14.91 13.77
CA PRO A 43 4.18 -13.97 12.71
C PRO A 43 4.36 -14.55 11.30
N GLN A 44 5.27 -15.52 11.11
CA GLN A 44 5.50 -16.14 9.82
C GLN A 44 4.35 -17.09 9.44
N ALA A 45 3.86 -17.88 10.40
CA ALA A 45 2.66 -18.69 10.19
C ALA A 45 1.39 -17.84 10.01
N TYR A 46 1.26 -16.73 10.76
CA TYR A 46 0.19 -15.76 10.52
C TYR A 46 0.24 -15.22 9.08
N LEU A 47 1.40 -14.74 8.64
CA LEU A 47 1.57 -14.16 7.32
C LEU A 47 1.30 -15.17 6.21
N ALA A 48 1.82 -16.39 6.32
CA ALA A 48 1.58 -17.45 5.34
C ALA A 48 0.09 -17.76 5.19
N ARG A 49 -0.68 -17.81 6.29
CA ARG A 49 -2.13 -18.00 6.24
C ARG A 49 -2.85 -16.84 5.56
N ARG A 50 -2.40 -15.60 5.80
CA ARG A 50 -2.98 -14.40 5.18
C ARG A 50 -2.70 -14.34 3.69
N GLU A 51 -1.47 -14.60 3.27
CA GLU A 51 -1.08 -14.58 1.85
C GLU A 51 -1.73 -15.73 1.08
N ALA A 52 -1.90 -16.92 1.67
CA ALA A 52 -2.59 -18.04 1.04
C ALA A 52 -4.07 -17.76 0.72
N ALA A 53 -4.69 -16.78 1.38
CA ALA A 53 -6.07 -16.37 1.13
C ALA A 53 -6.21 -15.36 -0.02
N VAL A 54 -5.10 -14.86 -0.56
CA VAL A 54 -5.10 -13.88 -1.64
C VAL A 54 -4.89 -14.59 -2.97
N PRO A 55 -5.83 -14.48 -3.93
CA PRO A 55 -5.75 -15.18 -5.20
C PRO A 55 -4.71 -14.54 -6.12
N ASP A 56 -4.13 -15.34 -7.02
CA ASP A 56 -3.33 -14.89 -8.16
C ASP A 56 -2.17 -13.92 -7.79
N ILE A 57 -1.57 -14.08 -6.61
CA ILE A 57 -0.28 -13.45 -6.31
C ILE A 57 0.74 -14.01 -7.29
N ARG A 58 1.49 -13.13 -7.95
CA ARG A 58 2.61 -13.51 -8.81
C ARG A 58 3.76 -14.02 -7.94
N ASP A 59 4.40 -15.09 -8.39
CA ASP A 59 5.51 -15.75 -7.70
C ASP A 59 6.54 -14.75 -7.16
N GLY A 60 6.82 -14.84 -5.86
CA GLY A 60 7.82 -14.03 -5.19
C GLY A 60 7.38 -12.60 -4.87
N LEU A 61 6.11 -12.22 -5.10
CA LEU A 61 5.58 -10.91 -4.72
C LEU A 61 4.75 -10.94 -3.43
N GLU A 62 4.65 -12.08 -2.75
CA GLU A 62 4.02 -12.23 -1.45
C GLU A 62 4.67 -11.29 -0.43
N LYS A 63 3.88 -10.90 0.57
CA LYS A 63 4.41 -10.31 1.80
C LYS A 63 5.43 -11.26 2.41
N GLU A 64 6.53 -10.72 2.91
CA GLU A 64 7.69 -11.53 3.31
C GLU A 64 8.35 -10.96 4.57
N ILE A 65 8.71 -11.85 5.50
CA ILE A 65 9.58 -11.53 6.63
C ILE A 65 10.96 -12.12 6.33
N ILE A 66 11.97 -11.27 6.29
CA ILE A 66 13.38 -11.65 6.28
C ILE A 66 13.92 -11.49 7.70
N TRP A 67 14.30 -12.61 8.30
CA TRP A 67 14.88 -12.63 9.65
C TRP A 67 16.37 -12.32 9.60
N ALA A 68 16.83 -11.43 10.49
CA ALA A 68 18.27 -11.17 10.65
C ALA A 68 19.05 -12.45 11.02
N ASN A 69 18.41 -13.33 11.81
CA ASN A 69 18.90 -14.69 12.05
C ASN A 69 17.84 -15.73 11.60
N PRO A 70 18.00 -16.31 10.41
CA PRO A 70 17.08 -17.32 9.85
C PRO A 70 17.00 -18.63 10.66
N MET A 71 17.91 -18.88 11.60
CA MET A 71 17.86 -20.10 12.43
C MET A 71 17.04 -19.93 13.71
N ILE A 72 16.89 -18.68 14.17
CA ILE A 72 16.26 -18.38 15.47
C ILE A 72 14.88 -17.74 15.28
N HIS A 73 14.68 -16.97 14.19
CA HIS A 73 13.46 -16.19 13.96
C HIS A 73 13.08 -15.29 15.16
N ALA A 74 14.10 -14.71 15.80
CA ALA A 74 13.90 -13.88 16.99
C ALA A 74 13.61 -12.42 16.63
N ARG A 75 12.91 -11.74 17.55
CA ARG A 75 12.73 -10.28 17.49
C ARG A 75 14.07 -9.56 17.64
N THR A 76 14.33 -8.62 16.75
CA THR A 76 15.45 -7.67 16.79
C THR A 76 15.04 -6.34 17.45
N PRO A 77 15.99 -5.52 17.94
CA PRO A 77 15.70 -4.18 18.47
C PRO A 77 15.08 -3.24 17.43
N LEU A 78 15.46 -3.39 16.16
CA LEU A 78 14.94 -2.64 15.02
C LEU A 78 14.26 -3.58 14.03
N SER A 79 13.18 -3.12 13.39
CA SER A 79 12.64 -3.76 12.19
C SER A 79 12.51 -2.74 11.07
N ILE A 80 12.96 -3.12 9.88
CA ILE A 80 12.78 -2.35 8.65
C ILE A 80 11.47 -2.78 8.02
N VAL A 81 10.60 -1.83 7.70
CA VAL A 81 9.35 -2.10 6.99
C VAL A 81 9.39 -1.36 5.66
N TYR A 82 9.38 -2.12 4.57
CA TYR A 82 9.32 -1.55 3.23
C TYR A 82 7.89 -1.59 2.69
N VAL A 83 7.38 -0.41 2.33
CA VAL A 83 6.09 -0.20 1.67
C VAL A 83 6.34 0.38 0.28
N HIS A 84 5.90 -0.32 -0.76
CA HIS A 84 6.08 0.10 -2.14
C HIS A 84 5.08 1.18 -2.58
N GLY A 85 5.33 1.81 -3.72
CA GLY A 85 4.45 2.81 -4.34
C GLY A 85 3.32 2.22 -5.20
N PHE A 86 2.55 3.09 -5.86
CA PHE A 86 1.42 2.70 -6.71
C PHE A 86 1.87 1.82 -7.88
N SER A 87 1.20 0.68 -8.09
CA SER A 87 1.48 -0.36 -9.09
C SER A 87 2.82 -1.09 -8.96
N ALA A 88 3.63 -0.74 -7.96
CA ALA A 88 4.94 -1.32 -7.72
C ALA A 88 4.88 -2.64 -6.91
N SER A 89 6.07 -3.17 -6.60
CA SER A 89 6.27 -4.33 -5.73
C SER A 89 7.61 -4.20 -5.01
N LYS A 90 7.93 -5.12 -4.09
CA LYS A 90 9.24 -5.12 -3.41
C LYS A 90 10.44 -5.09 -4.34
N GLY A 91 10.32 -5.64 -5.55
CA GLY A 91 11.41 -5.66 -6.54
C GLY A 91 11.81 -4.28 -7.10
N GLU A 92 11.04 -3.22 -6.87
CA GLU A 92 11.33 -1.88 -7.41
C GLU A 92 12.65 -1.29 -6.88
N VAL A 93 12.98 -1.60 -5.62
CA VAL A 93 14.16 -1.05 -4.96
C VAL A 93 15.12 -2.10 -4.42
N ARG A 94 14.84 -3.39 -4.60
CA ARG A 94 15.79 -4.44 -4.17
C ARG A 94 17.12 -4.29 -4.94
N PRO A 95 18.27 -4.46 -4.26
CA PRO A 95 18.42 -4.99 -2.90
C PRO A 95 18.50 -3.92 -1.77
N LEU A 96 18.11 -2.66 -2.00
CA LEU A 96 18.35 -1.59 -1.01
C LEU A 96 17.79 -1.88 0.40
N PRO A 97 16.51 -2.31 0.59
CA PRO A 97 16.03 -2.59 1.94
C PRO A 97 16.69 -3.83 2.56
N ASP A 98 17.12 -4.79 1.73
CA ASP A 98 17.90 -5.95 2.19
C ASP A 98 19.25 -5.49 2.78
N GLU A 99 19.99 -4.64 2.06
CA GLU A 99 21.29 -4.11 2.50
C GLU A 99 21.16 -3.23 3.75
N VAL A 100 20.10 -2.44 3.86
CA VAL A 100 19.82 -1.62 5.05
C VAL A 100 19.52 -2.50 6.27
N ALA A 101 18.73 -3.56 6.08
CA ALA A 101 18.39 -4.47 7.17
C ALA A 101 19.63 -5.26 7.65
N ASP A 102 20.45 -5.73 6.72
CA ASP A 102 21.71 -6.43 7.00
C ASP A 102 22.70 -5.54 7.78
N GLN A 103 22.93 -4.30 7.31
CA GLN A 103 23.83 -3.36 7.99
C GLN A 103 23.38 -2.94 9.40
N LEU A 104 22.11 -3.13 9.73
CA LEU A 104 21.52 -2.74 11.01
C LEU A 104 21.16 -3.93 11.91
N ASP A 105 21.53 -5.15 11.52
CA ASP A 105 21.16 -6.39 12.21
C ASP A 105 19.64 -6.47 12.51
N ALA A 106 18.82 -6.06 11.53
CA ALA A 106 17.39 -5.83 11.70
C ALA A 106 16.55 -6.85 10.91
N ASN A 107 15.43 -7.28 11.49
CA ASN A 107 14.41 -8.00 10.74
C ASN A 107 13.77 -7.07 9.70
N LEU A 108 13.50 -7.58 8.51
CA LEU A 108 12.89 -6.83 7.41
C LEU A 108 11.52 -7.42 7.08
N PHE A 109 10.54 -6.54 6.90
CA PHE A 109 9.21 -6.89 6.42
C PHE A 109 8.92 -6.18 5.11
N TYR A 110 8.67 -6.96 4.07
CA TYR A 110 8.12 -6.50 2.80
C TYR A 110 6.61 -6.65 2.82
N THR A 111 5.88 -5.53 2.73
CA THR A 111 4.44 -5.59 2.48
C THR A 111 4.11 -5.58 0.99
N ARG A 112 2.90 -6.04 0.67
CA ARG A 112 2.25 -6.00 -0.64
C ARG A 112 0.88 -5.38 -0.42
N LEU A 113 0.68 -4.18 -0.95
CA LEU A 113 -0.57 -3.45 -0.78
C LEU A 113 -1.70 -4.06 -1.62
N THR A 114 -2.93 -3.91 -1.17
CA THR A 114 -4.13 -4.50 -1.76
C THR A 114 -4.21 -4.12 -3.25
N GLY A 115 -4.43 -5.13 -4.07
CA GLY A 115 -4.44 -5.05 -5.53
C GLY A 115 -3.08 -5.17 -6.22
N HIS A 116 -1.98 -5.03 -5.49
CA HIS A 116 -0.63 -5.14 -6.04
C HIS A 116 -0.11 -6.57 -6.00
N GLY A 117 0.91 -6.84 -6.82
CA GLY A 117 1.50 -8.17 -6.96
C GLY A 117 0.60 -9.20 -7.66
N GLN A 118 -0.56 -8.78 -8.19
CA GLN A 118 -1.56 -9.62 -8.86
C GLN A 118 -1.80 -9.16 -10.31
N GLY A 119 -2.85 -9.66 -10.97
CA GLY A 119 -3.30 -9.19 -12.29
C GLY A 119 -3.86 -7.75 -12.27
N GLY A 120 -3.92 -7.10 -13.42
CA GLY A 120 -4.36 -5.69 -13.52
C GLY A 120 -5.78 -5.42 -13.01
N ALA A 121 -6.67 -6.42 -13.03
CA ALA A 121 -8.01 -6.30 -12.47
C ALA A 121 -8.01 -6.09 -10.94
N ALA A 122 -7.06 -6.70 -10.22
CA ALA A 122 -6.96 -6.59 -8.76
C ALA A 122 -6.61 -5.16 -8.31
N MET A 123 -5.98 -4.34 -9.16
CA MET A 123 -5.70 -2.94 -8.86
C MET A 123 -6.97 -2.12 -8.62
N ALA A 124 -8.13 -2.57 -9.11
CA ALA A 124 -9.42 -1.94 -8.84
C ALA A 124 -9.88 -2.10 -7.39
N ASP A 125 -9.33 -3.07 -6.64
CA ASP A 125 -9.64 -3.30 -5.22
C ASP A 125 -8.87 -2.33 -4.30
N GLY A 126 -7.85 -1.64 -4.84
CA GLY A 126 -7.05 -0.66 -4.12
C GLY A 126 -7.87 0.56 -3.69
N SER A 127 -7.78 0.92 -2.41
CA SER A 127 -8.35 2.15 -1.88
C SER A 127 -7.54 2.62 -0.67
N VAL A 128 -7.70 3.90 -0.28
CA VAL A 128 -7.03 4.45 0.92
C VAL A 128 -7.29 3.57 2.14
N ASN A 129 -8.55 3.15 2.32
CA ASN A 129 -8.93 2.35 3.48
C ASN A 129 -8.40 0.92 3.40
N ALA A 130 -8.39 0.31 2.21
CA ALA A 130 -7.80 -1.01 2.01
C ALA A 130 -6.30 -0.99 2.34
N TRP A 131 -5.55 0.01 1.86
CA TRP A 131 -4.11 0.11 2.11
C TRP A 131 -3.76 0.43 3.57
N ILE A 132 -4.60 1.16 4.29
CA ILE A 132 -4.38 1.41 5.73
C ILE A 132 -4.65 0.16 6.60
N ASN A 133 -5.47 -0.77 6.11
CA ASN A 133 -5.89 -1.96 6.85
C ASN A 133 -5.20 -3.25 6.35
N ASP A 134 -4.14 -3.11 5.57
CA ASP A 134 -3.42 -4.22 4.95
C ASP A 134 -2.27 -4.78 5.80
#